data_AF-A0A8C8R666-F1
#
_entry.id   AF-A0A8C8R666-F1
#
_cell.length_a   1.000
_cell.length_b   1.000
_cell.length_c   1.000
_cell.angle_alpha   90.00
_cell.angle_beta   90.00
_cell.angle_gamma   90.00
#
_symmetry.space_group_name_H-M   'P 1'
#
loop_
_entity.id
_entity.type
_entity.pdbx_description
1 polymer ?
#
loop_
_entity_poly.entity_id
_entity_poly.type
_entity_poly.pdbx_seq_one_letter_code
_entity_poly.pdbx_strand_id
1 'polypeptide(L)'
;GGSILPRAGQSLWAAVPPPRRDTRRILSPAQAFPSHSRCPACLSPHPPALPLQGSGRYAIYIANYASGNLGPHALLEMDVAASDPARGIVVLVDVAAEAGVNKYTGGRGVAVGPILSASASDIFCDNENGPNFLFHNQGDGSFIDLAARTGLDDPYQHGRGVALADFNRDGKVDIVYGNWNGPHRLYLQMSAGGRVRFRDIATPKFSMPSPVRTVLAADFDNDQELEVFFNNIAYRGSSANRLFRIIRREHSDPSIEELNPGDALEPEGRGTGAAVTDFDGDGLLDLILSHGESMAQPLSVFRGAQGAGNNWLRVIPRTRFGAFARGAKVVLFTRRSGAHLRIIDGGSGYLCEMEPVAHFGLGQDQASSLEVTWPDGRVVARAVASSETNSVLEIPYPQDVGGQLPPASLECGQGFSQHEAGRCLDTDECAEFPFVCPREKPVCINTYGGYRCRSNRRCSRGFEPSEDGTACVAQVAFFGGYPSAGSQLWARCPLSPLLPLGLGLCLHFYAL
;
A
#
# COMPACT_ATOMS: atom_id res chain seq x y z
N GLY A 1 -5.81 37.36 17.82
CA GLY A 1 -5.35 37.58 16.44
C GLY A 1 -3.92 37.11 16.33
N GLY A 2 -3.66 36.18 15.40
CA GLY A 2 -2.34 35.81 14.88
C GLY A 2 -1.33 35.18 15.84
N SER A 3 -1.34 33.85 15.97
CA SER A 3 -0.13 33.09 16.36
C SER A 3 0.29 32.22 15.19
N ILE A 4 1.45 32.59 14.63
CA ILE A 4 2.15 31.91 13.54
C ILE A 4 2.80 30.67 14.15
N LEU A 5 2.32 29.48 13.76
CA LEU A 5 3.05 28.23 13.98
C LEU A 5 4.23 28.17 12.99
N PRO A 6 5.44 27.79 13.40
CA PRO A 6 6.56 27.67 12.48
C PRO A 6 6.32 26.47 11.55
N ARG A 7 6.39 26.70 10.23
CA ARG A 7 6.44 25.64 9.22
C ARG A 7 7.81 24.97 9.29
N ALA A 8 7.89 23.82 9.97
CA ALA A 8 8.99 22.89 9.76
C ALA A 8 8.76 22.19 8.43
N GLY A 9 9.68 22.37 7.47
CA GLY A 9 9.73 21.56 6.26
C GLY A 9 10.04 20.12 6.65
N GLN A 10 9.06 19.23 6.49
CA GLN A 10 9.20 17.81 6.75
C GLN A 10 9.23 17.11 5.39
N SER A 11 10.39 16.56 5.03
CA SER A 11 10.59 15.72 3.84
C SER A 11 10.69 14.27 4.31
N LEU A 12 9.93 13.39 3.67
CA LEU A 12 9.91 11.96 3.94
C LEU A 12 10.63 11.20 2.84
N TRP A 13 11.36 10.17 3.22
CA TRP A 13 12.22 9.40 2.33
C TRP A 13 11.64 8.00 2.14
N ALA A 14 11.43 7.58 0.89
CA ALA A 14 11.11 6.19 0.56
C ALA A 14 12.09 5.67 -0.49
N ALA A 15 12.65 4.47 -0.26
CA ALA A 15 13.51 3.82 -1.24
C ALA A 15 12.65 3.14 -2.31
N VAL A 16 12.86 3.52 -3.58
CA VAL A 16 12.19 2.92 -4.74
C VAL A 16 13.17 2.02 -5.49
N PRO A 17 12.83 0.74 -5.72
CA PRO A 17 13.64 -0.15 -6.53
C PRO A 17 13.44 0.11 -8.04
N PRO A 18 14.46 -0.11 -8.88
CA PRO A 18 14.48 0.34 -10.27
C PRO A 18 13.62 -0.51 -11.23
N PRO A 19 13.07 0.07 -12.31
CA PRO A 19 12.30 -0.63 -13.34
C PRO A 19 13.16 -1.45 -14.34
N ARG A 20 12.51 -2.41 -15.02
CA ARG A 20 13.10 -3.48 -15.84
C ARG A 20 13.72 -2.98 -17.16
N ARG A 21 14.81 -3.62 -17.62
CA ARG A 21 15.22 -3.65 -19.04
C ARG A 21 15.66 -5.04 -19.49
N ASP A 22 15.00 -5.58 -20.51
CA ASP A 22 15.43 -6.81 -21.20
C ASP A 22 16.66 -6.51 -22.08
N THR A 23 17.77 -7.20 -21.80
CA THR A 23 18.98 -7.13 -22.62
C THR A 23 18.98 -8.22 -23.68
N ARG A 24 18.53 -7.89 -24.89
CA ARG A 24 18.90 -8.62 -26.11
C ARG A 24 19.12 -7.67 -27.28
N ARG A 25 20.38 -7.38 -27.59
CA ARG A 25 20.97 -7.49 -28.94
C ARG A 25 22.47 -7.21 -28.91
N ILE A 26 23.22 -8.25 -29.26
CA ILE A 26 24.62 -8.24 -29.70
C ILE A 26 24.65 -7.61 -31.10
N LEU A 27 25.57 -6.68 -31.36
CA LEU A 27 26.32 -6.57 -32.63
C LEU A 27 27.65 -5.83 -32.38
N SER A 28 28.71 -6.43 -32.93
CA SER A 28 30.15 -6.20 -32.72
C SER A 28 30.72 -4.94 -33.45
N PRO A 29 32.01 -4.58 -33.25
CA PRO A 29 32.55 -3.22 -33.44
C PRO A 29 33.29 -3.01 -34.77
N ALA A 30 33.43 -1.74 -35.21
CA ALA A 30 34.39 -1.35 -36.26
C ALA A 30 34.88 0.11 -36.16
N GLN A 31 36.20 0.24 -35.90
CA GLN A 31 37.23 1.08 -36.58
C GLN A 31 37.19 2.63 -36.63
N ALA A 32 38.12 3.24 -35.85
CA ALA A 32 39.30 4.09 -36.21
C ALA A 32 39.24 5.47 -36.96
N PHE A 33 39.59 6.56 -36.21
CA PHE A 33 40.48 7.76 -36.44
C PHE A 33 40.27 8.78 -37.63
N PRO A 34 40.90 10.00 -37.67
CA PRO A 34 41.19 11.06 -36.66
C PRO A 34 41.00 12.57 -37.13
N SER A 35 41.18 13.52 -36.18
CA SER A 35 41.72 14.92 -36.26
C SER A 35 41.03 16.08 -37.04
N HIS A 36 40.64 17.18 -36.34
CA HIS A 36 41.29 18.53 -36.31
C HIS A 36 40.37 19.71 -35.86
N SER A 37 40.80 20.41 -34.79
CA SER A 37 40.77 21.87 -34.48
C SER A 37 39.67 22.84 -34.98
N ARG A 38 38.99 23.52 -34.02
CA ARG A 38 38.90 25.00 -33.77
C ARG A 38 37.55 25.39 -33.10
N CYS A 39 37.62 26.13 -31.98
CA CYS A 39 36.54 26.91 -31.32
C CYS A 39 36.35 28.28 -32.03
N PRO A 40 35.34 29.15 -31.73
CA PRO A 40 34.33 29.16 -30.63
C PRO A 40 32.88 29.62 -31.02
N ALA A 41 31.99 29.66 -30.01
CA ALA A 41 30.82 30.54 -29.82
C ALA A 41 29.39 29.99 -30.00
N CYS A 42 28.67 30.04 -28.88
CA CYS A 42 27.22 30.27 -28.71
C CYS A 42 26.23 29.37 -29.45
N LEU A 43 25.81 28.33 -28.75
CA LEU A 43 24.43 27.83 -28.64
C LEU A 43 24.55 26.65 -27.67
N SER A 44 24.23 26.84 -26.38
CA SER A 44 24.06 25.68 -25.50
C SER A 44 22.86 24.89 -26.03
N PRO A 45 23.04 23.68 -26.57
CA PRO A 45 21.92 22.75 -26.60
C PRO A 45 21.70 22.36 -25.15
N HIS A 46 20.44 22.26 -24.72
CA HIS A 46 20.10 21.48 -23.54
C HIS A 46 20.94 20.19 -23.54
N PRO A 47 21.56 19.80 -22.40
CA PRO A 47 22.23 18.52 -22.36
C PRO A 47 21.20 17.47 -22.81
N PRO A 48 21.56 16.58 -23.75
CA PRO A 48 20.64 15.55 -24.21
C PRO A 48 20.12 14.83 -22.97
N ALA A 49 18.80 14.73 -22.85
CA ALA A 49 18.14 14.02 -21.77
C ALA A 49 18.88 12.69 -21.57
N LEU A 50 19.58 12.59 -20.42
CA LEU A 50 20.22 11.35 -20.03
C LEU A 50 19.10 10.31 -20.02
N PRO A 51 19.25 9.18 -20.75
CA PRO A 51 18.25 8.12 -20.68
C PRO A 51 18.06 7.75 -19.21
N LEU A 52 16.81 7.67 -18.73
CA LEU A 52 16.48 7.01 -17.46
C LEU A 52 17.08 5.61 -17.51
N GLN A 53 18.25 5.44 -16.89
CA GLN A 53 19.09 4.27 -17.15
C GLN A 53 18.63 3.05 -16.37
N GLY A 54 17.68 3.18 -15.43
CA GLY A 54 17.17 2.07 -14.63
C GLY A 54 18.34 1.25 -14.08
N SER A 55 19.36 1.93 -13.54
CA SER A 55 20.73 1.42 -13.42
C SER A 55 20.91 0.24 -12.44
N GLY A 56 19.82 -0.21 -11.81
CA GLY A 56 19.88 -1.25 -10.79
C GLY A 56 20.37 -0.73 -9.43
N ARG A 57 20.57 0.59 -9.27
CA ARG A 57 21.13 1.20 -8.05
C ARG A 57 20.14 2.26 -7.52
N TYR A 58 19.82 2.13 -6.23
CA TYR A 58 18.80 2.83 -5.43
C TYR A 58 18.24 4.16 -5.98
N ALA A 59 16.91 4.28 -5.97
CA ALA A 59 16.19 5.54 -6.11
C ALA A 59 15.57 5.96 -4.78
N ILE A 60 15.45 7.27 -4.55
CA ILE A 60 14.87 7.86 -3.34
C ILE A 60 13.76 8.78 -3.77
N TYR A 61 12.52 8.40 -3.46
CA TYR A 61 11.38 9.26 -3.67
C TYR A 61 11.11 10.11 -2.43
N ILE A 62 10.81 11.39 -2.65
CA ILE A 62 10.58 12.38 -1.60
C ILE A 62 9.23 13.04 -1.81
N ALA A 63 8.30 12.75 -0.90
CA ALA A 63 7.03 13.46 -0.80
C ALA A 63 7.27 14.79 -0.07
N ASN A 64 7.42 15.87 -0.84
CA ASN A 64 7.67 17.21 -0.30
C ASN A 64 6.37 17.91 0.10
N TYR A 65 6.40 18.67 1.20
CA TYR A 65 5.37 19.67 1.50
C TYR A 65 5.60 20.93 0.66
N ALA A 66 5.23 20.86 -0.62
CA ALA A 66 5.47 21.91 -1.60
C ALA A 66 4.64 23.16 -1.26
N SER A 67 5.32 24.21 -0.80
CA SER A 67 4.70 25.49 -0.45
C SER A 67 5.71 26.64 -0.51
N GLY A 68 5.30 27.80 -1.04
CA GLY A 68 6.17 28.97 -1.17
C GLY A 68 7.40 28.67 -2.05
N ASN A 69 8.58 28.66 -1.44
CA ASN A 69 9.85 28.38 -2.12
C ASN A 69 10.25 26.90 -2.11
N LEU A 70 9.46 26.02 -1.49
CA LEU A 70 9.69 24.57 -1.51
C LEU A 70 9.13 23.98 -2.80
N GLY A 71 9.99 23.28 -3.55
CA GLY A 71 9.66 22.67 -4.83
C GLY A 71 8.72 21.45 -4.72
N PRO A 72 8.36 20.86 -5.88
CA PRO A 72 7.48 19.68 -5.94
C PRO A 72 8.15 18.46 -5.29
N HIS A 73 7.42 17.34 -5.28
CA HIS A 73 8.00 16.02 -4.99
C HIS A 73 9.23 15.76 -5.87
N ALA A 74 10.20 15.04 -5.32
CA ALA A 74 11.46 14.72 -5.97
C ALA A 74 11.67 13.20 -6.09
N LEU A 75 12.44 12.79 -7.08
CA LEU A 75 12.86 11.41 -7.27
C LEU A 75 14.35 11.45 -7.58
N LEU A 76 15.16 11.10 -6.60
CA LEU A 76 16.60 11.13 -6.72
C LEU A 76 17.10 9.75 -7.15
N GLU A 77 17.84 9.72 -8.26
CA GLU A 77 18.51 8.51 -8.74
C GLU A 77 20.02 8.70 -8.75
N MET A 78 20.76 7.59 -8.64
CA MET A 78 22.21 7.61 -8.79
C MET A 78 22.60 7.82 -10.26
N ASP A 79 23.36 8.87 -10.53
CA ASP A 79 24.05 9.06 -11.81
C ASP A 79 25.25 8.11 -11.87
N VAL A 80 25.12 7.05 -12.67
CA VAL A 80 26.14 6.01 -12.81
C VAL A 80 27.43 6.54 -13.42
N ALA A 81 27.34 7.48 -14.36
CA ALA A 81 28.49 7.99 -15.09
C ALA A 81 29.30 8.96 -14.22
N ALA A 82 28.63 9.71 -13.35
CA ALA A 82 29.26 10.65 -12.43
C ALA A 82 29.70 10.04 -11.09
N SER A 83 29.23 8.83 -10.76
CA SER A 83 29.55 8.15 -9.51
C SER A 83 30.77 7.22 -9.59
N ASP A 84 31.48 7.07 -8.48
CA ASP A 84 32.56 6.09 -8.29
C ASP A 84 32.44 5.42 -6.90
N PRO A 85 31.59 4.38 -6.77
CA PRO A 85 31.36 3.72 -5.49
C PRO A 85 32.60 3.05 -4.90
N ALA A 86 33.57 2.66 -5.72
CA ALA A 86 34.83 2.07 -5.24
C ALA A 86 35.67 3.10 -4.48
N ARG A 87 35.47 4.39 -4.76
CA ARG A 87 36.05 5.51 -4.01
C ARG A 87 35.07 6.15 -3.01
N GLY A 88 33.90 5.55 -2.81
CA GLY A 88 32.85 6.10 -1.94
C GLY A 88 32.15 7.34 -2.49
N ILE A 89 32.22 7.60 -3.80
CA ILE A 89 31.57 8.75 -4.44
C ILE A 89 30.24 8.31 -5.06
N VAL A 90 29.14 8.91 -4.61
CA VAL A 90 27.79 8.72 -5.16
C VAL A 90 27.21 10.07 -5.54
N VAL A 91 26.88 10.24 -6.82
CA VAL A 91 26.23 11.43 -7.36
C VAL A 91 24.75 11.11 -7.54
N LEU A 92 23.89 11.93 -6.94
CA LEU A 92 22.44 11.85 -7.07
C LEU A 92 21.92 12.96 -7.97
N VAL A 93 20.97 12.63 -8.82
CA VAL A 93 20.29 13.57 -9.73
C VAL A 93 18.78 13.46 -9.52
N ASP A 94 18.09 14.61 -9.52
CA ASP A 94 16.63 14.63 -9.49
C ASP A 94 16.09 14.37 -10.90
N VAL A 95 15.28 13.31 -11.02
CA VAL A 95 14.66 12.84 -12.26
C VAL A 95 13.13 12.87 -12.18
N ALA A 96 12.55 13.56 -11.18
CA ALA A 96 11.12 13.54 -10.92
C ALA A 96 10.27 14.03 -12.10
N ALA A 97 10.76 15.02 -12.85
CA ALA A 97 10.02 15.59 -13.98
C ALA A 97 10.00 14.61 -15.17
N GLU A 98 11.14 13.97 -15.44
CA GLU A 98 11.32 12.97 -16.47
C GLU A 98 10.51 11.70 -16.17
N ALA A 99 10.48 11.29 -14.90
CA ALA A 99 9.72 10.15 -14.43
C ALA A 99 8.20 10.42 -14.31
N GLY A 100 7.77 11.68 -14.34
CA GLY A 100 6.34 12.06 -14.26
C GLY A 100 5.76 12.10 -12.84
N VAL A 101 6.62 12.24 -11.82
CA VAL A 101 6.23 12.22 -10.39
C VAL A 101 6.42 13.55 -9.66
N ASN A 102 6.85 14.61 -10.37
CA ASN A 102 7.09 15.96 -9.84
C ASN A 102 5.82 16.75 -9.49
N LYS A 103 4.98 16.23 -8.59
CA LYS A 103 3.74 16.88 -8.19
C LYS A 103 3.96 17.96 -7.13
N TYR A 104 3.19 19.04 -7.22
CA TYR A 104 3.21 20.14 -6.27
C TYR A 104 2.01 20.03 -5.33
N THR A 105 2.22 19.49 -4.13
CA THR A 105 1.19 19.28 -3.10
C THR A 105 1.80 19.29 -1.70
N GLY A 106 0.98 19.17 -0.65
CA GLY A 106 1.45 18.95 0.70
C GLY A 106 1.72 17.48 0.99
N GLY A 107 2.79 16.87 0.46
CA GLY A 107 3.12 15.46 0.68
C GLY A 107 3.33 15.12 2.16
N ARG A 108 2.71 14.03 2.63
CA ARG A 108 2.70 13.66 4.06
C ARG A 108 2.92 12.18 4.33
N GLY A 109 2.34 11.29 3.55
CA GLY A 109 2.57 9.85 3.65
C GLY A 109 3.09 9.31 2.34
N VAL A 110 3.99 8.33 2.40
CA VAL A 110 4.44 7.60 1.22
C VAL A 110 4.56 6.11 1.55
N ALA A 111 4.08 5.27 0.64
CA ALA A 111 4.31 3.84 0.64
C ALA A 111 4.70 3.37 -0.76
N VAL A 112 5.73 2.54 -0.83
CA VAL A 112 6.28 1.99 -2.08
C VAL A 112 6.16 0.48 -2.06
N GLY A 113 5.53 -0.09 -3.08
CA GLY A 113 5.31 -1.52 -3.18
C GLY A 113 4.62 -1.92 -4.48
N PRO A 114 4.45 -3.22 -4.75
CA PRO A 114 3.75 -3.72 -5.93
C PRO A 114 2.24 -3.60 -5.76
N ILE A 115 1.71 -2.37 -5.81
CA ILE A 115 0.30 -2.07 -5.51
C ILE A 115 -0.61 -2.51 -6.66
N LEU A 116 -0.33 -2.02 -7.87
CA LEU A 116 -1.04 -2.33 -9.11
C LEU A 116 -0.24 -3.31 -9.99
N SER A 117 1.08 -3.26 -9.85
CA SER A 117 2.03 -4.09 -10.58
C SER A 117 2.19 -5.46 -9.94
N ALA A 118 2.49 -6.48 -10.75
CA ALA A 118 2.72 -7.83 -10.23
C ALA A 118 3.97 -7.95 -9.33
N SER A 119 4.99 -7.12 -9.60
CA SER A 119 6.28 -7.10 -8.89
C SER A 119 6.94 -5.72 -8.87
N ALA A 120 6.86 -4.93 -9.95
CA ALA A 120 7.43 -3.59 -9.99
C ALA A 120 6.86 -2.69 -8.89
N SER A 121 7.66 -1.79 -8.35
CA SER A 121 7.18 -0.87 -7.31
C SER A 121 6.42 0.30 -7.90
N ASP A 122 5.18 0.44 -7.45
CA ASP A 122 4.35 1.63 -7.57
C ASP A 122 4.54 2.52 -6.32
N ILE A 123 4.08 3.76 -6.39
CA ILE A 123 4.21 4.72 -5.29
C ILE A 123 2.82 5.27 -4.96
N PHE A 124 2.37 5.05 -3.73
CA PHE A 124 1.21 5.75 -3.19
C PHE A 124 1.68 6.90 -2.29
N CYS A 125 1.04 8.06 -2.45
CA CYS A 125 1.29 9.22 -1.60
C CYS A 125 -0.03 9.78 -1.11
N ASP A 126 -0.16 9.89 0.20
CA ASP A 126 -1.23 10.66 0.80
C ASP A 126 -0.77 12.10 1.04
N ASN A 127 -1.70 13.04 0.84
CA ASN A 127 -1.37 14.45 0.73
C ASN A 127 -2.31 15.31 1.57
N GLU A 128 -1.83 16.51 1.88
CA GLU A 128 -2.58 17.57 2.52
C GLU A 128 -2.89 18.68 1.52
N ASN A 129 -4.11 19.20 1.58
CA ASN A 129 -4.57 20.33 0.75
C ASN A 129 -4.59 20.02 -0.76
N GLY A 130 -4.86 18.76 -1.11
CA GLY A 130 -4.93 18.31 -2.49
C GLY A 130 -5.15 16.80 -2.57
N PRO A 131 -5.28 16.26 -3.80
CA PRO A 131 -5.47 14.85 -4.01
C PRO A 131 -4.25 14.02 -3.60
N ASN A 132 -4.51 12.81 -3.12
CA ASN A 132 -3.54 11.72 -3.04
C ASN A 132 -3.09 11.30 -4.46
N PHE A 133 -1.94 10.65 -4.55
CA PHE A 133 -1.39 10.14 -5.81
C PHE A 133 -1.15 8.64 -5.74
N LEU A 134 -1.33 7.97 -6.88
CA LEU A 134 -0.95 6.58 -7.08
C LEU A 134 -0.19 6.48 -8.40
N PHE A 135 1.12 6.54 -8.31
CA PHE A 135 2.02 6.46 -9.45
C PHE A 135 2.24 5.00 -9.82
N HIS A 136 1.62 4.58 -10.90
CA HIS A 136 1.85 3.28 -11.50
C HIS A 136 3.13 3.28 -12.32
N ASN A 137 4.02 2.34 -12.02
CA ASN A 137 5.27 2.15 -12.75
C ASN A 137 5.01 1.48 -14.10
N GLN A 138 5.35 2.16 -15.19
CA GLN A 138 5.14 1.64 -16.54
C GLN A 138 6.20 0.60 -16.97
N GLY A 139 7.24 0.39 -16.16
CA GLY A 139 8.33 -0.53 -16.44
C GLY A 139 9.45 0.05 -17.29
N ASP A 140 9.35 1.31 -17.73
CA ASP A 140 10.33 1.99 -18.57
C ASP A 140 11.06 3.16 -17.87
N GLY A 141 10.87 3.31 -16.56
CA GLY A 141 11.40 4.46 -15.80
C GLY A 141 10.38 5.59 -15.60
N SER A 142 9.25 5.55 -16.29
CA SER A 142 8.19 6.55 -16.14
C SER A 142 7.01 6.02 -15.32
N PHE A 143 6.26 6.97 -14.75
CA PHE A 143 5.08 6.71 -13.95
C PHE A 143 3.85 7.44 -14.49
N ILE A 144 2.68 6.83 -14.27
CA ILE A 144 1.39 7.47 -14.52
C ILE A 144 0.61 7.55 -13.22
N ASP A 145 0.11 8.75 -12.91
CA ASP A 145 -0.83 8.93 -11.82
C ASP A 145 -2.21 8.35 -12.16
N LEU A 146 -2.64 7.38 -11.36
CA LEU A 146 -3.89 6.64 -11.48
C LEU A 146 -4.86 6.88 -10.32
N ALA A 147 -4.54 7.71 -9.32
CA ALA A 147 -5.34 7.84 -8.09
C ALA A 147 -6.83 8.12 -8.38
N ALA A 148 -7.14 9.13 -9.20
CA ALA A 148 -8.53 9.47 -9.54
C ALA A 148 -9.22 8.36 -10.35
N ARG A 149 -8.47 7.64 -11.19
CA ARG A 149 -9.00 6.53 -11.99
C ARG A 149 -9.27 5.29 -11.15
N THR A 150 -8.57 5.10 -10.05
CA THR A 150 -8.74 3.95 -9.16
C THR A 150 -9.62 4.25 -7.95
N GLY A 151 -9.92 5.52 -7.68
CA GLY A 151 -10.79 5.97 -6.58
C GLY A 151 -10.04 6.31 -5.28
N LEU A 152 -8.74 6.59 -5.38
CA LEU A 152 -7.83 6.83 -4.26
C LEU A 152 -7.41 8.30 -4.10
N ASP A 153 -7.89 9.21 -4.95
CA ASP A 153 -7.44 10.61 -4.96
C ASP A 153 -7.91 11.43 -3.75
N ASP A 154 -8.99 11.04 -3.06
CA ASP A 154 -9.51 11.65 -1.80
C ASP A 154 -9.23 13.16 -1.62
N PRO A 155 -9.61 14.02 -2.59
CA PRO A 155 -9.05 15.37 -2.78
C PRO A 155 -9.38 16.40 -1.69
N TYR A 156 -10.29 16.06 -0.79
CA TYR A 156 -10.79 16.95 0.26
C TYR A 156 -10.36 16.54 1.66
N GLN A 157 -9.45 15.58 1.77
CA GLN A 157 -8.92 15.11 3.03
C GLN A 157 -7.44 15.48 3.19
N HIS A 158 -6.89 15.13 4.34
CA HIS A 158 -5.54 15.49 4.73
C HIS A 158 -4.81 14.22 5.18
N GLY A 159 -4.26 13.51 4.20
CA GLY A 159 -3.51 12.27 4.40
C GLY A 159 -2.36 12.42 5.39
N ARG A 160 -2.07 11.33 6.08
CA ARG A 160 -0.99 11.23 7.06
C ARG A 160 -0.24 9.90 6.95
N GLY A 161 -0.57 8.93 7.80
CA GLY A 161 0.09 7.64 7.78
C GLY A 161 -0.62 6.67 6.87
N VAL A 162 0.14 5.85 6.15
CA VAL A 162 -0.33 4.79 5.26
C VAL A 162 0.36 3.46 5.56
N ALA A 163 -0.38 2.36 5.41
CA ALA A 163 0.18 1.00 5.39
C ALA A 163 -0.41 0.19 4.23
N LEU A 164 0.39 -0.73 3.71
CA LEU A 164 0.02 -1.69 2.66
C LEU A 164 -0.12 -3.09 3.27
N ALA A 165 -1.18 -3.80 2.94
CA ALA A 165 -1.42 -5.16 3.42
C ALA A 165 -2.37 -5.92 2.49
N ASP A 166 -2.62 -7.19 2.78
CA ASP A 166 -3.69 -7.98 2.16
C ASP A 166 -4.69 -8.33 3.27
N PHE A 167 -5.72 -7.50 3.45
CA PHE A 167 -6.62 -7.56 4.61
C PHE A 167 -7.70 -8.63 4.46
N ASN A 168 -8.02 -9.03 3.22
CA ASN A 168 -9.02 -10.05 2.94
C ASN A 168 -8.40 -11.40 2.49
N ARG A 169 -7.07 -11.46 2.38
CA ARG A 169 -6.27 -12.60 1.89
C ARG A 169 -6.65 -13.00 0.47
N ASP A 170 -6.85 -12.02 -0.41
CA ASP A 170 -7.17 -12.24 -1.82
C ASP A 170 -5.95 -12.13 -2.76
N GLY A 171 -4.76 -12.00 -2.20
CA GLY A 171 -3.49 -11.93 -2.92
C GLY A 171 -3.22 -10.56 -3.56
N LYS A 172 -4.08 -9.56 -3.32
CA LYS A 172 -3.88 -8.19 -3.78
C LYS A 172 -3.45 -7.27 -2.65
N VAL A 173 -2.91 -6.12 -3.04
CA VAL A 173 -2.43 -5.10 -2.10
C VAL A 173 -3.54 -4.09 -1.84
N ASP A 174 -4.02 -4.09 -0.61
CA ASP A 174 -4.95 -3.15 -0.04
C ASP A 174 -4.21 -1.97 0.60
N ILE A 175 -4.94 -0.88 0.87
CA ILE A 175 -4.38 0.34 1.43
C ILE A 175 -5.21 0.79 2.62
N VAL A 176 -4.55 1.06 3.75
CA VAL A 176 -5.16 1.74 4.89
C VAL A 176 -4.41 3.04 5.13
N TYR A 177 -5.13 4.14 5.36
CA TYR A 177 -4.49 5.40 5.76
C TYR A 177 -5.39 6.27 6.63
N GLY A 178 -4.72 7.18 7.35
CA GLY A 178 -5.32 8.11 8.28
C GLY A 178 -5.43 9.51 7.71
N ASN A 179 -6.57 10.16 7.97
CA ASN A 179 -6.82 11.55 7.61
C ASN A 179 -6.81 12.44 8.85
N TRP A 180 -6.01 13.51 8.84
CA TRP A 180 -5.91 14.48 9.93
C TRP A 180 -7.24 15.19 10.19
N ASN A 181 -7.89 14.85 11.31
CA ASN A 181 -9.25 15.31 11.66
C ASN A 181 -10.30 15.04 10.58
N GLY A 182 -10.06 14.06 9.71
CA GLY A 182 -10.96 13.62 8.66
C GLY A 182 -11.23 12.10 8.75
N PRO A 183 -12.17 11.58 7.95
CA PRO A 183 -12.51 10.17 8.02
C PRO A 183 -11.36 9.27 7.58
N HIS A 184 -11.00 8.29 8.40
CA HIS A 184 -9.97 7.29 8.06
C HIS A 184 -10.48 6.30 7.00
N ARG A 185 -9.55 5.70 6.25
CA ARG A 185 -9.87 4.87 5.08
C ARG A 185 -9.28 3.48 5.20
N LEU A 186 -10.04 2.48 4.77
CA LEU A 186 -9.56 1.13 4.54
C LEU A 186 -10.06 0.66 3.17
N TYR A 187 -9.16 0.61 2.20
CA TYR A 187 -9.48 0.32 0.81
C TYR A 187 -9.09 -1.11 0.43
N LEU A 188 -10.08 -1.90 -0.01
CA LEU A 188 -9.81 -3.18 -0.67
C LEU A 188 -9.57 -2.99 -2.16
N GLN A 189 -8.56 -3.68 -2.70
CA GLN A 189 -8.29 -3.68 -4.13
C GLN A 189 -9.23 -4.65 -4.87
N MET A 190 -9.99 -4.10 -5.81
CA MET A 190 -10.94 -4.84 -6.64
C MET A 190 -10.48 -4.85 -8.08
N SER A 191 -10.47 -6.03 -8.71
CA SER A 191 -10.17 -6.17 -10.13
C SER A 191 -11.34 -6.84 -10.85
N ALA A 192 -12.05 -6.08 -11.68
CA ALA A 192 -13.15 -6.60 -12.49
C ALA A 192 -12.93 -6.21 -13.96
N GLY A 193 -12.95 -7.20 -14.87
CA GLY A 193 -12.78 -6.97 -16.31
C GLY A 193 -11.47 -6.27 -16.70
N GLY A 194 -10.38 -6.56 -15.97
CA GLY A 194 -9.06 -5.97 -16.20
C GLY A 194 -8.92 -4.52 -15.72
N ARG A 195 -9.90 -3.99 -14.97
CA ARG A 195 -9.82 -2.66 -14.35
C ARG A 195 -9.66 -2.80 -12.85
N VAL A 196 -8.69 -2.07 -12.29
CA VAL A 196 -8.47 -1.98 -10.85
C VAL A 196 -9.24 -0.78 -10.28
N ARG A 197 -9.88 -1.00 -9.14
CA ARG A 197 -10.56 0.01 -8.31
C ARG A 197 -10.29 -0.27 -6.84
N PHE A 198 -10.37 0.75 -6.01
CA PHE A 198 -10.30 0.61 -4.57
C PHE A 198 -11.65 0.95 -3.96
N ARG A 199 -12.16 0.06 -3.11
CA ARG A 199 -13.43 0.24 -2.40
C ARG A 199 -13.17 0.47 -0.92
N ASP A 200 -13.62 1.61 -0.39
CA ASP A 200 -13.55 1.89 1.05
C ASP A 200 -14.55 0.99 1.79
N ILE A 201 -14.06 0.22 2.75
CA ILE A 201 -14.84 -0.66 3.62
C ILE A 201 -14.84 -0.19 5.08
N ALA A 202 -14.29 1.00 5.37
CA ALA A 202 -14.24 1.53 6.72
C ALA A 202 -15.64 1.60 7.36
N THR A 203 -15.79 1.01 8.55
CA THR A 203 -17.02 1.14 9.34
C THR A 203 -17.14 2.54 9.93
N PRO A 204 -18.34 2.99 10.37
CA PRO A 204 -18.51 4.29 11.01
C PRO A 204 -17.58 4.53 12.21
N LYS A 205 -17.28 3.47 12.98
CA LYS A 205 -16.31 3.54 14.08
C LYS A 205 -14.88 3.69 13.58
N PHE A 206 -14.48 2.90 12.58
CA PHE A 206 -13.15 2.97 11.99
C PHE A 206 -12.87 4.33 11.35
N SER A 207 -13.84 4.85 10.58
CA SER A 207 -13.74 6.13 9.88
C SER A 207 -13.90 7.34 10.79
N MET A 208 -14.03 7.19 12.11
CA MET A 208 -14.26 8.32 13.01
C MET A 208 -13.04 9.27 13.00
N PRO A 209 -13.23 10.57 12.71
CA PRO A 209 -12.13 11.52 12.62
C PRO A 209 -11.31 11.62 13.91
N SER A 210 -9.99 11.73 13.76
CA SER A 210 -9.06 11.93 14.87
C SER A 210 -7.81 12.69 14.39
N PRO A 211 -7.01 13.31 15.29
CA PRO A 211 -5.74 13.94 14.92
C PRO A 211 -4.64 12.90 14.72
N VAL A 212 -4.87 11.98 13.78
CA VAL A 212 -3.95 10.90 13.44
C VAL A 212 -2.64 11.44 12.91
N ARG A 213 -1.55 10.86 13.40
CA ARG A 213 -0.21 11.08 12.88
C ARG A 213 0.19 9.90 12.03
N THR A 214 0.21 8.70 12.59
CA THR A 214 0.63 7.53 11.82
C THR A 214 -0.41 6.41 11.87
N VAL A 215 -0.35 5.55 10.86
CA VAL A 215 -1.15 4.34 10.70
C VAL A 215 -0.19 3.22 10.38
N LEU A 216 -0.37 2.08 11.04
CA LEU A 216 0.41 0.87 10.81
C LEU A 216 -0.51 -0.35 10.81
N ALA A 217 -0.07 -1.41 10.15
CA ALA A 217 -0.74 -2.70 10.14
C ALA A 217 0.24 -3.79 10.60
N ALA A 218 -0.17 -4.63 11.55
CA ALA A 218 0.65 -5.67 12.14
C ALA A 218 -0.21 -6.78 12.75
N ASP A 219 0.31 -8.00 12.85
CA ASP A 219 -0.32 -9.13 13.54
C ASP A 219 0.33 -9.21 14.93
N PHE A 220 -0.27 -8.53 15.93
CA PHE A 220 0.39 -8.31 17.23
C PHE A 220 0.34 -9.54 18.14
N ASP A 221 -0.70 -10.37 18.01
CA ASP A 221 -0.90 -11.56 18.83
C ASP A 221 -0.72 -12.87 18.05
N ASN A 222 -0.10 -12.78 16.88
CA ASN A 222 0.21 -13.92 16.02
C ASN A 222 -1.01 -14.79 15.69
N ASP A 223 -2.21 -14.21 15.64
CA ASP A 223 -3.48 -14.92 15.47
C ASP A 223 -3.89 -15.12 13.99
N GLN A 224 -3.03 -14.65 13.07
CA GLN A 224 -3.19 -14.63 11.62
C GLN A 224 -3.99 -13.45 11.07
N GLU A 225 -4.71 -12.70 11.90
CA GLU A 225 -5.40 -11.49 11.48
C GLU A 225 -4.47 -10.28 11.61
N LEU A 226 -4.77 -9.23 10.84
CA LEU A 226 -4.00 -7.98 10.92
C LEU A 226 -4.76 -6.99 11.77
N GLU A 227 -4.07 -6.37 12.71
CA GLU A 227 -4.52 -5.17 13.37
C GLU A 227 -4.05 -3.90 12.66
N VAL A 228 -4.89 -2.88 12.68
CA VAL A 228 -4.55 -1.51 12.30
C VAL A 228 -4.50 -0.64 13.54
N PHE A 229 -3.37 0.01 13.78
CA PHE A 229 -3.18 0.97 14.87
C PHE A 229 -3.10 2.40 14.34
N PHE A 230 -3.89 3.28 14.95
CA PHE A 230 -3.89 4.72 14.72
C PHE A 230 -3.18 5.42 15.89
N ASN A 231 -2.03 6.03 15.60
CA ASN A 231 -1.34 6.89 16.56
C ASN A 231 -1.85 8.32 16.45
N ASN A 232 -2.38 8.86 17.55
CA ASN A 232 -2.96 10.19 17.63
C ASN A 232 -2.07 11.15 18.41
N ILE A 233 -2.17 12.44 18.06
CA ILE A 233 -1.54 13.51 18.84
C ILE A 233 -2.57 14.27 19.67
N ALA A 234 -2.40 14.24 20.99
CA ALA A 234 -3.14 15.11 21.92
C ALA A 234 -2.57 16.54 21.87
N TYR A 235 -3.16 17.41 21.04
CA TYR A 235 -2.67 18.79 20.81
C TYR A 235 -3.70 19.90 21.14
N ARG A 236 -5.00 19.58 21.10
CA ARG A 236 -6.11 20.50 21.46
C ARG A 236 -7.05 19.93 22.52
N GLY A 237 -6.67 18.78 23.08
CA GLY A 237 -7.46 17.99 24.01
C GLY A 237 -7.04 16.52 23.93
N SER A 238 -7.68 15.71 24.76
CA SER A 238 -7.50 14.27 24.80
C SER A 238 -7.79 13.64 23.45
N SER A 239 -6.92 12.75 22.98
CA SER A 239 -7.04 12.05 21.70
C SER A 239 -6.33 10.71 21.79
N ALA A 240 -7.05 9.69 22.27
CA ALA A 240 -6.54 8.34 22.44
C ALA A 240 -6.15 7.68 21.13
N ASN A 241 -5.08 6.89 21.16
CA ASN A 241 -4.74 5.95 20.11
C ASN A 241 -5.86 4.89 19.98
N ARG A 242 -5.95 4.26 18.81
CA ARG A 242 -7.00 3.29 18.50
C ARG A 242 -6.42 2.08 17.81
N LEU A 243 -6.98 0.90 18.11
CA LEU A 243 -6.55 -0.38 17.56
C LEU A 243 -7.78 -1.10 16.99
N PHE A 244 -7.64 -1.67 15.80
CA PHE A 244 -8.71 -2.43 15.17
C PHE A 244 -8.19 -3.73 14.61
N ARG A 245 -8.87 -4.84 14.86
CA ARG A 245 -8.62 -6.11 14.18
C ARG A 245 -9.45 -6.20 12.90
N ILE A 246 -8.79 -6.57 11.82
CA ILE A 246 -9.43 -6.85 10.53
C ILE A 246 -9.56 -8.36 10.39
N ILE A 247 -10.76 -8.87 10.67
CA ILE A 247 -11.06 -10.29 10.71
C ILE A 247 -11.56 -10.75 9.34
N ARG A 248 -10.81 -11.63 8.69
CA ARG A 248 -11.22 -12.22 7.42
C ARG A 248 -12.56 -12.95 7.56
N ARG A 249 -13.41 -12.81 6.54
CA ARG A 249 -14.65 -13.59 6.39
C ARG A 249 -14.68 -14.29 5.06
N GLU A 250 -15.09 -15.55 5.08
CA GLU A 250 -15.24 -16.30 3.84
C GLU A 250 -16.40 -15.70 3.02
N HIS A 251 -16.13 -15.47 1.73
CA HIS A 251 -17.07 -14.93 0.74
C HIS A 251 -17.73 -13.57 1.07
N SER A 252 -17.16 -12.79 1.99
CA SER A 252 -17.66 -11.46 2.35
C SER A 252 -16.51 -10.54 2.73
N ASP A 253 -16.80 -9.24 2.84
CA ASP A 253 -15.80 -8.28 3.29
C ASP A 253 -15.37 -8.60 4.73
N PRO A 254 -14.10 -8.34 5.09
CA PRO A 254 -13.61 -8.51 6.45
C PRO A 254 -14.48 -7.73 7.46
N SER A 255 -14.64 -8.27 8.66
CA SER A 255 -15.18 -7.49 9.77
C SER A 255 -14.11 -6.67 10.46
N ILE A 256 -14.46 -5.46 10.85
CA ILE A 256 -13.59 -4.55 11.58
C ILE A 256 -14.06 -4.48 13.04
N GLU A 257 -13.23 -4.94 13.95
CA GLU A 257 -13.48 -4.90 15.39
C GLU A 257 -12.53 -3.92 16.08
N GLU A 258 -13.07 -3.00 16.89
CA GLU A 258 -12.24 -2.10 17.70
C GLU A 258 -11.80 -2.79 18.97
N LEU A 259 -10.49 -2.83 19.21
CA LEU A 259 -9.87 -3.42 20.38
C LEU A 259 -9.41 -2.35 21.36
N ASN A 260 -9.19 -2.75 22.62
CA ASN A 260 -8.54 -1.90 23.60
C ASN A 260 -7.01 -2.05 23.49
N PRO A 261 -6.26 -1.00 23.12
CA PRO A 261 -4.80 -1.06 23.01
C PRO A 261 -4.08 -1.12 24.38
N GLY A 262 -4.81 -1.11 25.50
CA GLY A 262 -4.23 -1.17 26.84
C GLY A 262 -3.46 0.10 27.17
N ASP A 263 -2.23 -0.04 27.66
CA ASP A 263 -1.38 1.10 28.01
C ASP A 263 -1.05 1.98 26.79
N ALA A 264 -1.07 1.40 25.58
CA ALA A 264 -0.88 2.14 24.33
C ALA A 264 -2.07 3.05 23.97
N LEU A 265 -3.14 3.11 24.78
CA LEU A 265 -4.26 4.04 24.59
C LEU A 265 -3.81 5.51 24.63
N GLU A 266 -2.84 5.85 25.48
CA GLU A 266 -2.24 7.18 25.67
C GLU A 266 -3.15 8.38 25.28
N PRO A 267 -4.28 8.62 25.99
CA PRO A 267 -5.23 9.69 25.64
C PRO A 267 -4.63 11.10 25.65
N GLU A 268 -3.61 11.32 26.47
CA GLU A 268 -2.85 12.58 26.52
C GLU A 268 -1.51 12.49 25.77
N GLY A 269 -1.30 11.39 25.04
CA GLY A 269 -0.09 11.11 24.30
C GLY A 269 0.09 12.06 23.13
N ARG A 270 1.30 12.61 22.99
CA ARG A 270 1.67 13.53 21.91
C ARG A 270 2.40 12.77 20.81
N GLY A 271 1.79 11.67 20.38
CA GLY A 271 2.35 10.77 19.37
C GLY A 271 2.68 11.51 18.09
N THR A 272 3.78 11.14 17.45
CA THR A 272 4.28 11.77 16.22
C THR A 272 4.63 10.75 15.15
N GLY A 273 4.95 9.54 15.58
CA GLY A 273 5.33 8.40 14.78
C GLY A 273 5.22 7.13 15.63
N ALA A 274 5.15 6.00 14.96
CA ALA A 274 5.07 4.69 15.56
C ALA A 274 5.77 3.68 14.66
N ALA A 275 6.41 2.68 15.25
CA ALA A 275 7.03 1.57 14.54
C ALA A 275 6.67 0.25 15.24
N VAL A 276 6.55 -0.82 14.44
CA VAL A 276 6.43 -2.19 14.96
C VAL A 276 7.70 -2.96 14.67
N THR A 277 8.15 -3.75 15.64
CA THR A 277 9.31 -4.62 15.51
C THR A 277 9.30 -5.61 16.66
N ASP A 278 9.74 -6.84 16.45
CA ASP A 278 10.04 -7.76 17.56
C ASP A 278 11.46 -7.42 18.06
N PHE A 279 11.50 -6.60 19.13
CA PHE A 279 12.70 -5.90 19.62
C PHE A 279 13.54 -6.79 20.53
N ASP A 280 12.92 -7.71 21.25
CA ASP A 280 13.60 -8.63 22.17
C ASP A 280 13.81 -10.05 21.62
N GLY A 281 13.28 -10.33 20.42
CA GLY A 281 13.48 -11.57 19.70
C GLY A 281 12.61 -12.73 20.18
N ASP A 282 11.50 -12.44 20.87
CA ASP A 282 10.55 -13.45 21.35
C ASP A 282 9.49 -13.84 20.31
N GLY A 283 9.40 -13.08 19.21
CA GLY A 283 8.50 -13.32 18.09
C GLY A 283 7.11 -12.71 18.22
N LEU A 284 6.84 -11.97 19.29
CA LEU A 284 5.72 -11.03 19.37
C LEU A 284 6.19 -9.66 18.93
N LEU A 285 5.36 -8.95 18.18
CA LEU A 285 5.70 -7.60 17.75
C LEU A 285 5.51 -6.60 18.90
N ASP A 286 6.53 -5.79 19.14
CA ASP A 286 6.48 -4.64 20.04
C ASP A 286 6.05 -3.38 19.28
N LEU A 287 5.38 -2.48 19.99
CA LEU A 287 4.98 -1.17 19.49
C LEU A 287 5.86 -0.09 20.13
N ILE A 288 6.54 0.70 19.30
CA ILE A 288 7.36 1.83 19.73
C ILE A 288 6.67 3.12 19.28
N LEU A 289 6.38 4.02 20.22
CA LEU A 289 5.77 5.33 19.94
C LEU A 289 6.76 6.46 20.19
N SER A 290 6.94 7.33 19.20
CA SER A 290 7.68 8.58 19.34
C SER A 290 6.75 9.74 19.64
N HIS A 291 7.17 10.59 20.57
CA HIS A 291 6.48 11.81 20.93
C HIS A 291 7.41 13.01 20.73
N GLY A 292 6.89 14.23 20.86
CA GLY A 292 7.76 15.41 20.96
C GLY A 292 7.45 16.58 20.04
N GLU A 293 6.45 16.48 19.15
CA GLU A 293 6.14 17.60 18.23
C GLU A 293 5.53 18.80 18.96
N SER A 294 4.65 18.56 19.94
CA SER A 294 3.93 19.63 20.64
C SER A 294 4.52 19.96 22.02
N MET A 295 5.10 18.98 22.73
CA MET A 295 5.90 19.14 23.96
C MET A 295 6.79 17.91 24.16
N ALA A 296 7.84 18.05 24.98
CA ALA A 296 8.68 16.93 25.41
C ALA A 296 7.88 15.83 26.13
N GLN A 297 8.08 14.59 25.67
CA GLN A 297 7.54 13.37 26.26
C GLN A 297 8.51 12.22 25.88
N PRO A 298 8.78 11.26 26.77
CA PRO A 298 9.69 10.14 26.47
C PRO A 298 9.10 9.22 25.41
N LEU A 299 9.97 8.44 24.76
CA LEU A 299 9.57 7.32 23.92
C LEU A 299 8.80 6.29 24.78
N SER A 300 7.70 5.76 24.24
CA SER A 300 6.99 4.63 24.85
C SER A 300 7.27 3.35 24.07
N VAL A 301 7.48 2.24 24.77
CA VAL A 301 7.64 0.90 24.20
C VAL A 301 6.62 -0.02 24.86
N PHE A 302 5.78 -0.67 24.06
CA PHE A 302 4.73 -1.57 24.51
C PHE A 302 5.01 -2.96 23.98
N ARG A 303 5.07 -3.95 24.88
CA ARG A 303 5.24 -5.35 24.52
C ARG A 303 3.91 -6.02 24.23
N GLY A 304 3.88 -6.89 23.23
CA GLY A 304 2.75 -7.80 22.99
C GLY A 304 2.44 -8.64 24.24
N ALA A 305 1.20 -8.55 24.73
CA ALA A 305 0.77 -9.26 25.94
C ALA A 305 -0.06 -10.53 25.65
N GLN A 306 -0.46 -10.72 24.40
CA GLN A 306 -1.31 -11.83 23.95
C GLN A 306 -0.59 -12.56 22.81
N GLY A 307 -0.93 -13.84 22.59
CA GLY A 307 -0.37 -14.59 21.46
C GLY A 307 0.95 -15.32 21.70
N ALA A 308 1.52 -15.30 22.92
CA ALA A 308 2.81 -15.95 23.21
C ALA A 308 2.86 -17.47 22.93
N GLY A 309 1.70 -18.13 22.86
CA GLY A 309 1.59 -19.56 22.51
C GLY A 309 1.32 -19.81 21.01
N ASN A 310 1.21 -18.76 20.20
CA ASN A 310 1.00 -18.86 18.78
C ASN A 310 2.33 -18.99 18.04
N ASN A 311 2.31 -19.77 16.97
CA ASN A 311 3.42 -19.91 16.06
C ASN A 311 3.60 -18.63 15.25
N TRP A 312 4.83 -18.37 14.84
CA TRP A 312 5.18 -17.23 14.00
C TRP A 312 6.31 -17.57 13.04
N LEU A 313 6.50 -16.75 12.02
CA LEU A 313 7.65 -16.81 11.12
C LEU A 313 7.99 -15.39 10.64
N ARG A 314 9.27 -15.03 10.68
CA ARG A 314 9.77 -13.75 10.16
C ARG A 314 10.64 -14.02 8.95
N VAL A 315 10.45 -13.25 7.87
CA VAL A 315 11.18 -13.43 6.61
C VAL A 315 11.84 -12.11 6.20
N ILE A 316 13.16 -12.17 6.00
CA ILE A 316 14.01 -11.05 5.61
C ILE A 316 14.54 -11.30 4.19
N PRO A 317 13.90 -10.75 3.15
CA PRO A 317 14.45 -10.82 1.80
C PRO A 317 15.60 -9.81 1.65
N ARG A 318 16.72 -10.29 1.11
CA ARG A 318 17.92 -9.47 0.86
C ARG A 318 18.00 -9.06 -0.61
N THR A 319 18.61 -7.92 -0.89
CA THR A 319 19.01 -7.53 -2.25
C THR A 319 20.29 -8.26 -2.65
N ARG A 320 20.68 -8.15 -3.92
CA ARG A 320 21.97 -8.66 -4.44
C ARG A 320 23.19 -8.20 -3.61
N PHE A 321 23.08 -7.04 -2.95
CA PHE A 321 24.15 -6.42 -2.17
C PHE A 321 23.95 -6.56 -0.65
N GLY A 322 22.99 -7.38 -0.21
CA GLY A 322 22.78 -7.66 1.22
C GLY A 322 21.94 -6.64 1.99
N ALA A 323 21.44 -5.58 1.34
CA ALA A 323 20.46 -4.69 1.95
C ALA A 323 19.09 -5.37 2.06
N PHE A 324 18.17 -4.79 2.84
CA PHE A 324 16.78 -5.23 2.84
C PHE A 324 16.11 -4.96 1.49
N ALA A 325 15.33 -5.92 0.99
CA ALA A 325 14.67 -5.82 -0.31
C ALA A 325 13.34 -5.06 -0.22
N ARG A 326 13.40 -3.73 -0.03
CA ARG A 326 12.24 -2.84 -0.12
C ARG A 326 11.55 -2.99 -1.49
N GLY A 327 10.22 -3.02 -1.51
CA GLY A 327 9.35 -3.37 -2.63
C GLY A 327 9.13 -4.87 -2.86
N ALA A 328 9.80 -5.76 -2.12
CA ALA A 328 9.61 -7.20 -2.30
C ALA A 328 8.25 -7.68 -1.77
N LYS A 329 7.71 -8.70 -2.43
CA LYS A 329 6.50 -9.41 -2.05
C LYS A 329 6.87 -10.75 -1.43
N VAL A 330 6.36 -11.04 -0.24
CA VAL A 330 6.58 -12.32 0.46
C VAL A 330 5.23 -13.00 0.65
N VAL A 331 5.07 -14.18 0.04
CA VAL A 331 3.89 -15.02 0.21
C VAL A 331 4.29 -16.25 1.00
N LEU A 332 3.67 -16.45 2.16
CA LEU A 332 3.82 -17.65 2.97
C LEU A 332 2.59 -18.53 2.80
N PHE A 333 2.81 -19.77 2.40
CA PHE A 333 1.77 -20.78 2.34
C PHE A 333 1.78 -21.60 3.63
N THR A 334 0.60 -21.83 4.17
CA THR A 334 0.41 -22.65 5.37
C THR A 334 -0.38 -23.90 5.03
N ARG A 335 -0.33 -24.89 5.93
CA ARG A 335 -1.00 -26.17 5.71
C ARG A 335 -2.53 -26.07 5.73
N ARG A 336 -3.10 -25.12 6.47
CA ARG A 336 -4.55 -25.02 6.69
C ARG A 336 -5.14 -23.67 6.31
N SER A 337 -4.46 -22.59 6.66
CA SER A 337 -4.94 -21.21 6.48
C SER A 337 -4.69 -20.61 5.09
N GLY A 338 -3.97 -21.30 4.21
CA GLY A 338 -3.74 -20.89 2.82
C GLY A 338 -2.56 -19.92 2.69
N ALA A 339 -2.70 -18.94 1.80
CA ALA A 339 -1.64 -17.98 1.52
C ALA A 339 -1.76 -16.70 2.36
N HIS A 340 -0.63 -16.25 2.88
CA HIS A 340 -0.49 -14.99 3.61
C HIS A 340 0.48 -14.10 2.84
N LEU A 341 0.05 -12.88 2.54
CA LEU A 341 0.85 -11.91 1.79
C LEU A 341 1.39 -10.81 2.74
N ARG A 342 2.69 -10.53 2.63
CA ARG A 342 3.34 -9.36 3.23
C ARG A 342 4.18 -8.64 2.19
N ILE A 343 4.29 -7.33 2.34
CA ILE A 343 5.07 -6.46 1.46
C ILE A 343 6.18 -5.88 2.31
N ILE A 344 7.42 -5.91 1.81
CA ILE A 344 8.50 -5.14 2.42
C ILE A 344 8.39 -3.73 1.83
N ASP A 345 7.44 -2.92 2.31
CA ASP A 345 7.21 -1.60 1.74
C ASP A 345 8.41 -0.67 1.95
N GLY A 346 8.56 0.32 1.04
CA GLY A 346 9.46 1.46 1.21
C GLY A 346 8.67 2.67 1.70
N GLY A 347 8.90 3.08 2.93
CA GLY A 347 8.07 4.09 3.60
C GLY A 347 6.75 3.53 4.13
N SER A 348 6.39 3.95 5.34
CA SER A 348 5.13 3.60 6.02
C SER A 348 4.83 4.63 7.08
N GLY A 349 3.58 5.07 7.20
CA GLY A 349 3.23 6.04 8.23
C GLY A 349 3.76 7.46 7.99
N TYR A 350 3.55 8.33 8.97
CA TYR A 350 4.01 9.73 8.97
C TYR A 350 5.23 9.89 9.86
N LEU A 351 6.36 10.38 9.30
CA LEU A 351 7.64 10.56 10.01
C LEU A 351 8.22 9.28 10.65
N CYS A 352 7.83 8.11 10.18
CA CYS A 352 8.30 6.83 10.67
C CYS A 352 8.48 5.85 9.49
N GLU A 353 9.05 4.68 9.78
CA GLU A 353 9.12 3.56 8.85
C GLU A 353 9.11 2.27 9.67
N MET A 354 8.37 1.26 9.21
CA MET A 354 8.34 -0.05 9.85
C MET A 354 9.60 -0.85 9.52
N GLU A 355 9.88 -1.85 10.34
CA GLU A 355 10.97 -2.76 10.05
C GLU A 355 10.79 -3.44 8.67
N PRO A 356 11.86 -3.61 7.89
CA PRO A 356 11.79 -4.27 6.58
C PRO A 356 11.76 -5.80 6.70
N VAL A 357 10.81 -6.33 7.47
CA VAL A 357 10.66 -7.76 7.77
C VAL A 357 9.22 -8.17 7.55
N ALA A 358 9.01 -9.26 6.79
CA ALA A 358 7.69 -9.85 6.66
C ALA A 358 7.42 -10.73 7.88
N HIS A 359 6.57 -10.23 8.78
CA HIS A 359 6.11 -10.97 9.96
C HIS A 359 4.81 -11.71 9.66
N PHE A 360 4.77 -12.99 10.03
CA PHE A 360 3.61 -13.86 9.90
C PHE A 360 3.27 -14.47 11.24
N GLY A 361 2.14 -14.07 11.83
CA GLY A 361 1.48 -14.87 12.85
C GLY A 361 0.80 -16.07 12.21
N LEU A 362 0.99 -17.24 12.81
CA LEU A 362 0.51 -18.52 12.30
C LEU A 362 -0.53 -19.15 13.21
N GLY A 363 -0.84 -18.56 14.37
CA GLY A 363 -1.74 -19.15 15.35
C GLY A 363 -1.27 -20.55 15.73
N GLN A 364 -2.09 -21.56 15.44
CA GLN A 364 -1.74 -22.97 15.64
C GLN A 364 -1.44 -23.72 14.33
N ASP A 365 -1.38 -23.01 13.20
CA ASP A 365 -1.02 -23.56 11.90
C ASP A 365 0.51 -23.65 11.73
N GLN A 366 0.94 -24.24 10.61
CA GLN A 366 2.33 -24.39 10.23
C GLN A 366 2.55 -23.89 8.80
N ALA A 367 3.67 -23.17 8.61
CA ALA A 367 4.18 -22.83 7.30
C ALA A 367 4.60 -24.09 6.54
N SER A 368 4.32 -24.14 5.24
CA SER A 368 4.66 -25.26 4.36
C SER A 368 5.65 -24.85 3.27
N SER A 369 5.47 -23.67 2.68
CA SER A 369 6.37 -23.10 1.68
C SER A 369 6.30 -21.58 1.67
N LEU A 370 7.35 -20.94 1.15
CA LEU A 370 7.40 -19.49 0.97
C LEU A 370 7.83 -19.14 -0.45
N GLU A 371 7.29 -18.05 -0.96
CA GLU A 371 7.67 -17.41 -2.21
C GLU A 371 8.06 -15.95 -1.94
N VAL A 372 9.23 -15.55 -2.44
CA VAL A 372 9.67 -14.15 -2.45
C VAL A 372 9.76 -13.69 -3.89
N THR A 373 9.08 -12.60 -4.22
CA THR A 373 9.19 -11.90 -5.50
C THR A 373 9.87 -10.56 -5.29
N TRP A 374 10.98 -10.32 -5.97
CA TRP A 374 11.70 -9.06 -5.93
C TRP A 374 11.11 -8.05 -6.92
N PRO A 375 11.37 -6.75 -6.72
CA PRO A 375 10.86 -5.69 -7.59
C PRO A 375 11.23 -5.81 -9.08
N ASP A 376 12.33 -6.52 -9.38
CA ASP A 376 12.78 -6.79 -10.74
C ASP A 376 12.09 -8.01 -11.39
N GLY A 377 11.16 -8.64 -10.66
CA GLY A 377 10.40 -9.80 -11.10
C GLY A 377 11.10 -11.14 -10.89
N ARG A 378 12.32 -11.17 -10.32
CA ARG A 378 12.92 -12.45 -9.91
C ARG A 378 12.13 -13.06 -8.76
N VAL A 379 12.08 -14.39 -8.74
CA VAL A 379 11.30 -15.15 -7.75
C VAL A 379 12.16 -16.27 -7.18
N VAL A 380 12.01 -16.50 -5.88
CA VAL A 380 12.51 -17.68 -5.17
C VAL A 380 11.34 -18.32 -4.45
N ALA A 381 11.14 -19.62 -4.68
CA ALA A 381 10.20 -20.43 -3.92
C ALA A 381 10.94 -21.57 -3.23
N ARG A 382 10.62 -21.84 -1.96
CA ARG A 382 11.19 -22.96 -1.19
C ARG A 382 10.22 -23.53 -0.18
N ALA A 383 10.41 -24.79 0.19
CA ALA A 383 9.74 -25.39 1.33
C ALA A 383 10.23 -24.75 2.64
N VAL A 384 9.33 -24.70 3.63
CA VAL A 384 9.63 -24.30 5.01
C VAL A 384 9.56 -25.55 5.88
N ALA A 385 10.67 -25.88 6.53
CA ALA A 385 10.72 -27.02 7.44
C ALA A 385 9.98 -26.68 8.74
N SER A 386 9.38 -27.67 9.39
CA SER A 386 8.68 -27.45 10.67
C SER A 386 9.61 -26.89 11.76
N SER A 387 10.91 -27.20 11.71
CA SER A 387 11.94 -26.66 12.61
C SER A 387 12.28 -25.18 12.38
N GLU A 388 11.84 -24.60 11.26
CA GLU A 388 11.98 -23.18 10.95
C GLU A 388 10.80 -22.35 11.51
N THR A 389 9.73 -23.00 11.99
CA THR A 389 8.66 -22.30 12.74
C THR A 389 9.25 -21.62 13.97
N ASN A 390 8.77 -20.42 14.30
CA ASN A 390 9.25 -19.58 15.39
C ASN A 390 10.72 -19.17 15.22
N SER A 391 11.08 -18.78 14.00
CA SER A 391 12.42 -18.31 13.67
C SER A 391 12.40 -17.19 12.63
N VAL A 392 13.57 -16.58 12.44
CA VAL A 392 13.82 -15.56 11.42
C VAL A 392 14.57 -16.19 10.26
N LEU A 393 14.02 -16.07 9.06
CA LEU A 393 14.57 -16.60 7.82
C LEU A 393 15.12 -15.48 6.95
N GLU A 394 16.42 -15.50 6.66
CA GLU A 394 16.99 -14.63 5.63
C GLU A 394 16.93 -15.31 4.26
N ILE A 395 16.30 -14.65 3.29
CA ILE A 395 16.19 -15.15 1.92
C ILE A 395 17.11 -14.33 1.02
N PRO A 396 18.19 -14.94 0.50
CA PRO A 396 19.13 -14.22 -0.37
C PRO A 396 18.51 -13.95 -1.73
N TYR A 397 18.97 -12.87 -2.36
CA TYR A 397 18.64 -12.59 -3.75
C TYR A 397 19.12 -13.72 -4.67
N PRO A 398 18.30 -14.20 -5.62
CA PRO A 398 18.66 -15.29 -6.52
C PRO A 398 19.87 -14.90 -7.40
N GLN A 399 20.89 -15.75 -7.41
CA GLN A 399 22.08 -15.56 -8.26
C GLN A 399 21.82 -16.12 -9.67
N ASP A 400 22.37 -15.47 -10.70
CA ASP A 400 22.25 -15.89 -12.10
C ASP A 400 23.15 -17.12 -12.43
N VAL A 401 23.18 -18.15 -11.57
CA VAL A 401 24.01 -19.34 -11.79
C VAL A 401 23.26 -20.31 -12.70
N GLY A 402 23.83 -20.53 -13.89
CA GLY A 402 23.33 -21.45 -14.90
C GLY A 402 23.27 -22.89 -14.37
N GLY A 403 22.05 -23.40 -14.24
CA GLY A 403 21.74 -24.75 -13.79
C GLY A 403 20.47 -24.74 -12.95
N GLN A 404 19.30 -24.78 -13.59
CA GLN A 404 18.06 -25.10 -12.89
C GLN A 404 18.14 -26.56 -12.45
N LEU A 405 18.52 -26.78 -11.19
CA LEU A 405 18.12 -28.01 -10.50
C LEU A 405 16.60 -28.12 -10.64
N PRO A 406 16.04 -29.34 -10.85
CA PRO A 406 14.61 -29.50 -10.89
C PRO A 406 14.00 -28.91 -9.61
N PRO A 407 12.91 -28.14 -9.74
CA PRO A 407 12.32 -27.48 -8.59
C PRO A 407 11.95 -28.51 -7.52
N ALA A 408 12.30 -28.21 -6.27
CA ALA A 408 11.94 -29.07 -5.14
C ALA A 408 10.40 -29.17 -5.06
N SER A 409 9.88 -30.33 -4.67
CA SER A 409 8.45 -30.51 -4.42
C SER A 409 7.99 -29.56 -3.31
N LEU A 410 6.95 -28.76 -3.58
CA LEU A 410 6.42 -27.78 -2.63
C LEU A 410 5.04 -28.22 -2.13
N GLU A 411 4.83 -28.11 -0.82
CA GLU A 411 3.51 -28.21 -0.20
C GLU A 411 2.90 -26.80 -0.22
N CYS A 412 1.98 -26.56 -1.16
CA CYS A 412 1.41 -25.24 -1.44
C CYS A 412 0.24 -24.83 -0.53
N GLY A 413 -0.22 -25.73 0.33
CA GLY A 413 -1.34 -25.45 1.24
C GLY A 413 -2.71 -25.55 0.54
N GLN A 414 -3.76 -25.24 1.31
CA GLN A 414 -5.14 -25.33 0.83
C GLN A 414 -5.43 -24.27 -0.26
N GLY A 415 -6.03 -24.69 -1.38
CA GLY A 415 -6.40 -23.80 -2.50
C GLY A 415 -5.27 -23.54 -3.51
N PHE A 416 -4.09 -24.14 -3.32
CA PHE A 416 -2.94 -23.91 -4.19
C PHE A 416 -2.29 -25.24 -4.62
N SER A 417 -1.75 -25.26 -5.84
CA SER A 417 -1.06 -26.42 -6.40
C SER A 417 0.30 -26.03 -6.97
N GLN A 418 1.24 -26.98 -6.95
CA GLN A 418 2.57 -26.75 -7.49
C GLN A 418 2.53 -26.77 -9.02
N HIS A 419 2.92 -25.64 -9.62
CA HIS A 419 3.15 -25.51 -11.06
C HIS A 419 4.49 -26.12 -11.47
N GLU A 420 4.63 -26.50 -12.75
CA GLU A 420 5.85 -27.11 -13.32
C GLU A 420 7.13 -26.29 -13.08
N ALA A 421 6.98 -24.97 -12.93
CA ALA A 421 8.07 -24.04 -12.62
C ALA A 421 8.51 -24.06 -11.13
N GLY A 422 7.93 -24.93 -10.31
CA GLY A 422 8.28 -25.04 -8.88
C GLY A 422 7.68 -23.95 -8.00
N ARG A 423 6.50 -23.45 -8.34
CA ARG A 423 5.82 -22.36 -7.63
C ARG A 423 4.41 -22.78 -7.26
N CYS A 424 3.87 -22.17 -6.22
CA CYS A 424 2.49 -22.39 -5.82
C CYS A 424 1.58 -21.43 -6.57
N LEU A 425 0.66 -21.97 -7.35
CA LEU A 425 -0.36 -21.21 -8.07
C LEU A 425 -1.74 -21.53 -7.51
N ASP A 426 -2.61 -20.54 -7.59
CA ASP A 426 -4.02 -20.67 -7.28
C ASP A 426 -4.64 -21.80 -8.11
N THR A 427 -5.34 -22.70 -7.44
CA THR A 427 -6.04 -23.80 -8.10
C THR A 427 -7.40 -23.31 -8.55
N ASP A 428 -7.71 -23.42 -9.85
CA ASP A 428 -9.04 -23.08 -10.35
C ASP A 428 -10.03 -24.22 -10.03
N GLU A 429 -10.66 -24.18 -8.84
CA GLU A 429 -11.60 -25.22 -8.44
C GLU A 429 -12.85 -25.26 -9.32
N CYS A 430 -13.20 -24.14 -9.97
CA CYS A 430 -14.32 -24.09 -10.90
C CYS A 430 -14.01 -24.89 -12.18
N ALA A 431 -12.75 -24.90 -12.62
CA ALA A 431 -12.29 -25.69 -13.75
C ALA A 431 -12.07 -27.16 -13.37
N GLU A 432 -11.51 -27.42 -12.18
CA GLU A 432 -11.22 -28.78 -11.72
C GLU A 432 -12.48 -29.53 -11.29
N PHE A 433 -13.44 -28.83 -10.68
CA PHE A 433 -14.68 -29.39 -10.14
C PHE A 433 -15.93 -28.65 -10.68
N PRO A 434 -16.44 -29.02 -11.87
CA PRO A 434 -17.55 -28.33 -12.54
C PRO A 434 -18.88 -28.26 -11.75
N PHE A 435 -19.03 -29.06 -10.70
CA PHE A 435 -20.22 -29.13 -9.84
C PHE A 435 -19.93 -28.78 -8.37
N VAL A 436 -18.84 -28.05 -8.12
CA VAL A 436 -18.42 -27.66 -6.77
C VAL A 436 -19.46 -26.78 -6.05
N CYS A 437 -20.27 -26.06 -6.83
CA CYS A 437 -21.31 -25.19 -6.30
C CYS A 437 -22.67 -25.88 -6.13
N PRO A 438 -23.43 -25.53 -5.06
CA PRO A 438 -24.76 -26.08 -4.82
C PRO A 438 -25.77 -25.60 -5.88
N ARG A 439 -26.86 -26.35 -6.06
CA ARG A 439 -27.85 -26.08 -7.12
C ARG A 439 -28.53 -24.71 -6.99
N GLU A 440 -28.63 -24.19 -5.77
CA GLU A 440 -29.23 -22.87 -5.48
C GLU A 440 -28.32 -21.71 -5.90
N LYS A 441 -27.00 -21.95 -5.98
CA LYS A 441 -25.98 -20.97 -6.38
C LYS A 441 -25.05 -21.59 -7.44
N PRO A 442 -25.54 -21.91 -8.64
CA PRO A 442 -24.83 -22.79 -9.58
C PRO A 442 -23.63 -22.13 -10.29
N VAL A 443 -23.41 -20.82 -10.12
CA VAL A 443 -22.33 -20.11 -10.80
C VAL A 443 -21.10 -20.08 -9.90
N CYS A 444 -20.08 -20.82 -10.28
CA CYS A 444 -18.76 -20.81 -9.64
C CYS A 444 -17.92 -19.62 -10.11
N ILE A 445 -17.21 -18.99 -9.18
CA ILE A 445 -16.23 -17.93 -9.43
C ILE A 445 -14.95 -18.34 -8.71
N ASN A 446 -13.87 -18.52 -9.45
CA ASN A 446 -12.56 -18.80 -8.87
C ASN A 446 -12.05 -17.58 -8.09
N THR A 447 -11.45 -17.79 -6.93
CA THR A 447 -10.89 -16.75 -6.05
C THR A 447 -9.51 -17.17 -5.56
N TYR A 448 -8.70 -16.24 -5.06
CA TYR A 448 -7.37 -16.59 -4.59
C TYR A 448 -7.43 -17.52 -3.36
N GLY A 449 -6.95 -18.75 -3.49
CA GLY A 449 -6.96 -19.80 -2.49
C GLY A 449 -8.32 -20.49 -2.29
N GLY A 450 -9.26 -20.37 -3.23
CA GLY A 450 -10.58 -21.00 -3.11
C GLY A 450 -11.59 -20.55 -4.17
N TYR A 451 -12.89 -20.76 -3.95
CA TYR A 451 -13.93 -20.36 -4.90
C TYR A 451 -15.15 -19.77 -4.21
N ARG A 452 -15.97 -19.01 -4.93
CA ARG A 452 -17.26 -18.48 -4.47
C ARG A 452 -18.39 -18.96 -5.38
N CYS A 453 -19.50 -19.34 -4.77
CA CYS A 453 -20.73 -19.70 -5.49
C CYS A 453 -21.75 -18.56 -5.43
N ARG A 454 -22.30 -18.18 -6.59
CA ARG A 454 -23.39 -17.20 -6.69
C ARG A 454 -24.61 -17.73 -7.43
N SER A 455 -25.74 -17.10 -7.18
CA SER A 455 -26.99 -17.36 -7.91
C SER A 455 -26.88 -16.91 -9.38
N ASN A 456 -27.59 -17.58 -10.27
CA ASN A 456 -27.69 -17.20 -11.68
C ASN A 456 -28.73 -16.10 -11.89
N ARG A 457 -28.51 -14.91 -11.28
CA ARG A 457 -29.41 -13.77 -11.45
C ARG A 457 -29.05 -13.01 -12.74
N ARG A 458 -29.94 -13.03 -13.72
CA ARG A 458 -29.81 -12.20 -14.93
C ARG A 458 -30.45 -10.83 -14.70
N CYS A 459 -29.67 -9.77 -14.88
CA CYS A 459 -30.14 -8.40 -14.75
C CYS A 459 -30.59 -7.84 -16.11
N SER A 460 -31.52 -6.88 -16.07
CA SER A 460 -31.99 -6.15 -17.25
C SER A 460 -30.87 -5.24 -17.80
N ARG A 461 -30.99 -4.86 -19.07
CA ARG A 461 -29.98 -4.04 -19.77
C ARG A 461 -29.68 -2.74 -18.99
N GLY A 462 -28.40 -2.50 -18.68
CA GLY A 462 -27.94 -1.35 -17.87
C GLY A 462 -27.73 -1.67 -16.38
N PHE A 463 -28.03 -2.89 -15.94
CA PHE A 463 -27.81 -3.37 -14.58
C PHE A 463 -26.96 -4.64 -14.60
N GLU A 464 -26.05 -4.76 -13.65
CA GLU A 464 -25.24 -5.95 -13.40
C GLU A 464 -25.65 -6.59 -12.07
N PRO A 465 -25.51 -7.90 -11.89
CA PRO A 465 -25.73 -8.51 -10.58
C PRO A 465 -24.77 -7.89 -9.55
N SER A 466 -25.26 -7.64 -8.33
CA SER A 466 -24.39 -7.30 -7.19
C SER A 466 -23.36 -8.42 -6.96
N GLU A 467 -22.28 -8.12 -6.23
CA GLU A 467 -21.19 -9.09 -6.00
C GLU A 467 -21.65 -10.42 -5.37
N ASP A 468 -22.69 -10.37 -4.55
CA ASP A 468 -23.34 -11.55 -3.94
C ASP A 468 -24.41 -12.20 -4.83
N GLY A 469 -24.69 -11.61 -6.00
CA GLY A 469 -25.71 -12.04 -6.96
C GLY A 469 -27.14 -11.85 -6.47
N THR A 470 -27.35 -11.19 -5.32
CA THR A 470 -28.66 -11.06 -4.69
C THR A 470 -29.47 -9.88 -5.23
N ALA A 471 -28.87 -8.91 -5.89
CA ALA A 471 -29.52 -7.72 -6.44
C ALA A 471 -29.00 -7.39 -7.85
N CYS A 472 -29.70 -6.49 -8.54
CA CYS A 472 -29.23 -5.90 -9.79
C CYS A 472 -28.87 -4.45 -9.52
N VAL A 473 -27.60 -4.09 -9.68
CA VAL A 473 -27.07 -2.74 -9.46
C VAL A 473 -26.85 -2.06 -10.81
N ALA A 474 -27.21 -0.77 -10.91
CA ALA A 474 -27.01 -0.03 -12.15
C ALA A 474 -25.51 0.09 -12.45
N GLN A 475 -25.13 -0.01 -13.73
CA GLN A 475 -23.79 0.41 -14.15
C GLN A 475 -23.67 1.90 -13.85
N VAL A 476 -23.00 2.26 -12.74
CA VAL A 476 -22.76 3.65 -12.42
C VAL A 476 -21.70 4.17 -13.39
N ALA A 477 -22.14 4.73 -14.51
CA ALA A 477 -21.33 5.65 -15.29
C ALA A 477 -21.21 6.94 -14.47
N PHE A 478 -20.23 7.00 -13.57
CA PHE A 478 -19.88 8.24 -12.90
C PHE A 478 -19.19 9.15 -13.93
N PHE A 479 -19.97 9.94 -14.64
CA PHE A 479 -19.44 11.18 -15.22
C PHE A 479 -19.16 12.10 -14.05
N GLY A 480 -17.88 12.41 -13.84
CA GLY A 480 -17.41 13.35 -12.82
C GLY A 480 -18.25 14.62 -12.86
N GLY A 481 -18.93 14.87 -11.75
CA GLY A 481 -19.84 15.98 -11.57
C GLY A 481 -20.49 15.86 -10.21
N TYR A 482 -19.86 16.45 -9.19
CA TYR A 482 -20.54 16.72 -7.94
C TYR A 482 -21.83 17.53 -8.22
N PRO A 483 -22.91 17.35 -7.45
CA PRO A 483 -24.09 18.18 -7.62
C PRO A 483 -23.72 19.61 -7.24
N SER A 484 -23.49 20.45 -8.24
CA SER A 484 -23.56 21.89 -8.10
C SER A 484 -24.97 22.24 -7.62
N ALA A 485 -25.05 23.07 -6.58
CA ALA A 485 -26.27 23.71 -6.13
C ALA A 485 -27.08 24.24 -7.33
N GLY A 486 -28.18 23.55 -7.66
CA GLY A 486 -29.06 23.86 -8.76
C GLY A 486 -30.38 24.39 -8.22
N SER A 487 -30.55 25.69 -8.31
CA SER A 487 -31.80 26.44 -8.12
C SER A 487 -33.01 25.73 -8.71
N GLN A 488 -34.06 25.56 -7.89
CA GLN A 488 -35.39 25.12 -8.33
C GLN A 488 -35.95 26.05 -9.42
N LEU A 489 -36.26 25.49 -10.59
CA LEU A 489 -37.15 26.10 -11.58
C LEU A 489 -38.58 25.65 -11.26
N TRP A 490 -39.35 26.54 -10.62
CA TRP A 490 -40.80 26.37 -10.45
C TRP A 490 -41.55 26.73 -11.74
N ALA A 491 -42.48 25.86 -12.11
CA ALA A 491 -43.52 26.11 -13.11
C ALA A 491 -44.53 27.15 -12.60
N ARG A 492 -44.97 28.04 -13.50
CA ARG A 492 -45.95 29.11 -13.28
C ARG A 492 -47.38 28.60 -13.15
N CYS A 493 -48.16 29.16 -12.20
CA CYS A 493 -49.51 29.77 -12.33
C CYS A 493 -50.11 30.12 -10.93
N PRO A 494 -51.12 31.01 -10.78
CA PRO A 494 -50.95 32.48 -10.74
C PRO A 494 -51.58 33.21 -9.50
N LEU A 495 -51.18 34.49 -9.33
CA LEU A 495 -51.89 35.67 -8.75
C LEU A 495 -52.38 35.71 -7.27
N SER A 496 -51.58 36.43 -6.45
CA SER A 496 -51.93 37.56 -5.52
C SER A 496 -52.61 37.30 -4.15
N PRO A 497 -52.55 38.25 -3.18
CA PRO A 497 -51.37 38.63 -2.37
C PRO A 497 -51.68 38.69 -0.85
N LEU A 498 -50.66 38.77 0.04
CA LEU A 498 -50.62 39.56 1.31
C LEU A 498 -49.37 39.22 2.16
N LEU A 499 -48.72 40.26 2.69
CA LEU A 499 -47.57 40.31 3.63
C LEU A 499 -48.04 40.09 5.11
N PRO A 500 -47.17 40.20 6.15
CA PRO A 500 -45.96 39.43 6.51
C PRO A 500 -45.96 39.00 8.01
N LEU A 501 -44.86 38.40 8.49
CA LEU A 501 -44.32 38.33 9.89
C LEU A 501 -44.10 36.91 10.44
N GLY A 502 -42.95 36.75 11.10
CA GLY A 502 -42.85 35.91 12.29
C GLY A 502 -41.71 34.90 12.31
N LEU A 503 -40.71 35.17 13.16
CA LEU A 503 -39.68 34.25 13.65
C LEU A 503 -40.20 32.84 13.96
N GLY A 504 -39.37 31.82 13.69
CA GLY A 504 -39.56 30.47 14.23
C GLY A 504 -38.30 29.63 14.14
N LEU A 505 -37.70 29.33 15.30
CA LEU A 505 -36.74 28.25 15.49
C LEU A 505 -37.31 26.92 14.93
N CYS A 506 -36.47 26.13 14.27
CA CYS A 506 -36.73 24.70 14.07
C CYS A 506 -35.53 23.88 14.53
N LEU A 507 -35.67 23.26 15.71
CA LEU A 507 -35.03 21.99 16.02
C LEU A 507 -35.49 20.94 14.99
N HIS A 508 -34.59 20.08 14.53
CA HIS A 508 -34.97 18.81 13.92
C HIS A 508 -34.14 17.68 14.55
N PHE A 509 -34.83 16.94 15.42
CA PHE A 509 -34.57 15.53 15.67
C PHE A 509 -34.88 14.75 14.40
N TYR A 510 -34.02 13.81 14.01
CA TYR A 510 -34.48 12.54 13.46
C TYR A 510 -33.56 11.41 13.91
N ALA A 511 -34.17 10.43 14.56
CA ALA A 511 -33.69 9.07 14.75
C ALA A 511 -34.38 8.18 13.72
N LEU A 512 -33.59 7.45 12.94
CA LEU A 512 -33.65 6.02 12.63
C LEU A 512 -32.67 5.72 11.49
#